data_AF-A0A535B7K9-F1
#
_entry.id   AF-A0A535B7K9-F1
#
_cell.length_a   1.000
_cell.length_b   1.000
_cell.length_c   1.000
_cell.angle_alpha   90.00
_cell.angle_beta   90.00
_cell.angle_gamma   90.00
#
_symmetry.space_group_name_H-M   'P 1'
#
loop_
_entity.id
_entity.type
_entity.pdbx_description
1 polymer ?
#
loop_
_entity_poly.entity_id
_entity_poly.type
_entity_poly.pdbx_seq_one_letter_code
_entity_poly.pdbx_strand_id
1 'polypeptide(L)'
;MTVSFPSGNLLFVRSLVRRLFQRPTSEIPDRPEIMLRPIGVVRNPVKEPQPPGFDWGAVKSEILVRPELADSLLGLDTYSHVKVLFWPHLVP
;
A
#
# COMPACT_ATOMS: atom_id res chain seq x y z
N MET A 1 -37.67 -25.20 35.69
CA MET A 1 -36.95 -26.00 34.67
C MET A 1 -35.53 -25.48 34.59
N THR A 2 -34.60 -26.20 35.21
CA THR A 2 -33.17 -25.88 35.30
C THR A 2 -32.46 -26.51 34.11
N VAL A 3 -31.98 -25.69 33.18
CA VAL A 3 -31.07 -26.14 32.13
C VAL A 3 -29.66 -26.23 32.73
N SER A 4 -29.26 -27.47 33.02
CA SER A 4 -27.89 -27.84 33.37
C SER A 4 -27.03 -27.75 32.11
N PHE A 5 -26.04 -26.86 32.12
CA PHE A 5 -25.01 -26.84 31.09
C PHE A 5 -23.95 -27.89 31.45
N PRO A 6 -23.59 -28.82 30.55
CA PRO A 6 -22.53 -29.75 30.83
C PRO A 6 -21.24 -28.94 30.93
N SER A 7 -20.47 -29.20 31.99
CA SER A 7 -19.12 -28.69 32.22
C SER A 7 -18.19 -29.13 31.09
N GLY A 8 -18.25 -28.38 29.98
CA GLY A 8 -17.38 -28.50 28.83
C GLY A 8 -15.99 -28.00 29.20
N ASN A 9 -15.00 -28.86 28.95
CA ASN A 9 -13.60 -28.68 29.33
C ASN A 9 -13.07 -27.31 28.82
N LEU A 10 -12.84 -26.37 29.74
CA LEU A 10 -12.46 -24.97 29.48
C LEU A 10 -11.22 -24.84 28.57
N LEU A 11 -10.36 -25.88 28.58
CA LEU A 11 -9.16 -25.99 27.74
C LEU A 11 -9.49 -26.14 26.25
N PHE A 12 -10.61 -26.77 25.91
CA PHE A 12 -11.01 -27.02 24.51
C PHE A 12 -11.57 -25.76 23.84
N VAL A 13 -12.38 -24.98 24.56
CA VAL A 13 -12.89 -23.69 24.06
C VAL A 13 -11.75 -22.69 23.87
N ARG A 14 -10.77 -22.67 24.78
CA ARG A 14 -9.58 -21.82 24.67
C ARG A 14 -8.73 -22.13 23.44
N SER A 15 -8.58 -23.41 23.06
CA SER A 15 -7.76 -23.80 21.91
C SER A 15 -8.43 -23.45 20.57
N LEU A 16 -9.76 -23.57 20.49
CA LEU A 16 -10.56 -23.20 19.32
C LEU A 16 -10.57 -21.69 19.07
N VAL A 17 -10.78 -20.89 20.12
CA VAL A 17 -10.67 -19.43 20.03
C VAL A 17 -9.26 -19.03 19.58
N ARG A 18 -8.21 -19.66 20.12
CA ARG A 18 -6.82 -19.36 19.74
C ARG A 18 -6.53 -19.66 18.26
N ARG A 19 -7.11 -20.73 17.69
CA ARG A 19 -6.96 -21.06 16.25
C ARG A 19 -7.78 -20.16 15.34
N LEU A 20 -8.97 -19.74 15.74
CA LEU A 20 -9.84 -18.87 14.94
C LEU A 20 -9.29 -17.43 14.86
N PHE A 21 -8.48 -17.01 15.84
CA PHE A 21 -7.79 -15.70 15.85
C PHE A 21 -6.29 -15.78 15.51
N GLN A 22 -5.77 -16.98 15.20
CA GLN A 22 -4.47 -17.11 14.57
C GLN A 22 -4.64 -16.69 13.12
N ARG A 23 -4.38 -15.41 12.83
CA ARG A 23 -4.15 -14.94 11.46
C ARG A 23 -3.09 -15.90 10.89
N PRO A 24 -3.40 -16.71 9.87
CA PRO A 24 -2.40 -17.56 9.25
C PRO A 24 -1.26 -16.62 8.87
N THR A 25 -0.05 -16.89 9.40
CA THR A 25 1.17 -16.23 8.98
C THR A 25 1.14 -16.28 7.46
N SER A 26 1.04 -15.12 6.83
CA SER A 26 0.80 -15.02 5.40
C SER A 26 1.86 -15.87 4.70
N GLU A 27 1.42 -16.87 3.95
CA GLU A 27 2.23 -17.66 3.01
C GLU A 27 2.66 -16.76 1.84
N ILE A 28 3.29 -15.62 2.13
CA ILE A 28 3.99 -14.87 1.10
C ILE A 28 5.25 -15.70 0.88
N PRO A 29 5.40 -16.38 -0.27
CA PRO A 29 6.61 -17.12 -0.54
C PRO A 29 7.79 -16.16 -0.47
N ASP A 30 8.95 -16.66 -0.08
CA ASP A 30 10.17 -15.87 -0.03
C ASP A 30 10.42 -15.30 -1.44
N ARG A 31 10.19 -14.00 -1.59
CA ARG A 31 10.34 -13.29 -2.86
C ARG A 31 11.69 -12.61 -2.85
N PRO A 32 12.42 -12.63 -3.99
CA PRO A 32 13.68 -11.91 -4.07
C PRO A 32 13.45 -10.43 -3.75
N GLU A 33 14.39 -9.85 -3.02
CA GLU A 33 14.40 -8.42 -2.75
C GLU A 33 14.46 -7.64 -4.07
N ILE A 34 13.64 -6.58 -4.17
CA ILE A 34 13.60 -5.71 -5.36
C ILE A 34 14.27 -4.39 -5.00
N MET A 35 15.34 -4.06 -5.72
CA MET A 35 15.96 -2.74 -5.66
C MET A 35 15.33 -1.80 -6.70
N LEU A 36 14.87 -0.64 -6.27
CA LEU A 36 14.26 0.36 -7.13
C LEU A 36 15.23 1.52 -7.40
N ARG A 37 15.31 1.94 -8.67
CA ARG A 37 16.01 3.17 -9.07
C ARG A 37 14.98 4.20 -9.54
N PRO A 38 14.87 5.37 -8.88
CA PRO A 38 13.94 6.41 -9.31
C PRO A 38 14.24 6.92 -10.72
N ILE A 39 13.21 6.98 -11.58
CA ILE A 39 13.29 7.50 -12.95
C ILE A 39 13.13 9.02 -13.05
N GLY A 40 12.75 9.65 -11.95
CA GLY A 40 12.43 11.08 -11.89
C GLY A 40 11.95 11.50 -10.51
N VAL A 41 11.45 12.72 -10.42
CA VAL A 41 10.87 13.30 -9.21
C VAL A 41 9.56 14.02 -9.50
N VAL A 42 8.66 14.04 -8.54
CA VAL A 42 7.41 14.82 -8.59
C VAL A 42 7.66 16.16 -7.90
N ARG A 43 7.30 17.27 -8.55
CA ARG A 43 7.36 18.62 -8.00
C ARG A 43 5.98 19.26 -7.96
N ASN A 44 5.62 19.81 -6.81
CA ASN A 44 4.36 20.52 -6.61
C ASN A 44 4.50 21.49 -5.41
N PRO A 45 3.48 22.32 -5.12
CA PRO A 45 3.53 23.25 -3.99
C PRO A 45 3.38 22.58 -2.61
N VAL A 46 2.94 21.32 -2.53
CA VAL A 46 2.74 20.59 -1.27
C VAL A 46 4.09 20.10 -0.73
N LYS A 47 4.46 20.50 0.49
CA LYS A 47 5.79 20.22 1.07
C LYS A 47 5.81 19.12 2.14
N GLU A 48 4.65 18.78 2.68
CA GLU A 48 4.50 17.83 3.79
C GLU A 48 3.42 16.79 3.47
N PRO A 49 3.50 15.57 4.06
CA PRO A 49 2.45 14.57 3.94
C PRO A 49 1.09 15.14 4.35
N GLN A 50 0.08 14.93 3.50
CA GLN A 50 -1.26 15.46 3.76
C GLN A 50 -2.16 14.41 4.43
N PRO A 51 -3.07 14.82 5.32
CA PRO A 51 -4.01 13.92 5.97
C PRO A 51 -5.01 13.31 4.96
N PRO A 52 -5.71 12.24 5.35
CA PRO A 52 -6.83 11.70 4.56
C PRO A 52 -7.86 12.79 4.24
N GLY A 53 -8.35 12.82 3.00
CA GLY A 53 -9.34 13.79 2.54
C GLY A 53 -8.77 15.10 2.00
N PHE A 54 -7.45 15.29 1.98
CA PHE A 54 -6.83 16.40 1.27
C PHE A 54 -7.18 16.37 -0.22
N ASP A 55 -7.58 17.52 -0.77
CA ASP A 55 -7.98 17.64 -2.17
C ASP A 55 -6.76 17.72 -3.10
N TRP A 56 -6.36 16.57 -3.60
CA TRP A 56 -5.29 16.46 -4.60
C TRP A 56 -5.73 16.91 -6.01
N GLY A 57 -7.04 17.01 -6.29
CA GLY A 57 -7.55 17.38 -7.61
C GLY A 57 -7.23 18.83 -7.99
N ALA A 58 -7.12 19.71 -7.00
CA ALA A 58 -6.73 21.11 -7.19
C ALA A 58 -5.20 21.32 -7.33
N VAL A 59 -4.37 20.29 -7.07
CA VAL A 59 -2.91 20.42 -7.05
C VAL A 59 -2.31 20.10 -8.42
N LYS A 60 -1.84 21.13 -9.13
CA LYS A 60 -1.02 20.95 -10.32
C LYS A 60 0.39 20.49 -9.92
N SER A 61 0.83 19.37 -10.50
CA SER A 61 2.15 18.78 -10.28
C SER A 61 2.91 18.63 -11.59
N GLU A 62 4.24 18.62 -11.51
CA GLU A 62 5.16 18.35 -12.61
C GLU A 62 5.98 17.10 -12.30
N ILE A 63 6.14 16.22 -13.30
CA ILE A 63 6.99 15.03 -13.18
C ILE A 63 8.25 15.28 -14.00
N LEU A 64 9.37 15.49 -13.31
CA LEU A 64 10.68 15.67 -13.93
C LEU A 64 11.33 14.30 -14.11
N VAL A 65 11.31 13.82 -15.35
CA VAL A 65 11.94 12.55 -15.74
C VAL A 65 13.41 12.79 -16.08
N ARG A 66 14.25 11.80 -15.77
CA ARG A 66 15.67 11.81 -16.14
C ARG A 66 15.85 11.97 -17.66
N PRO A 67 16.75 12.87 -18.12
CA PRO A 67 16.95 13.12 -19.56
C PRO A 67 17.29 11.86 -20.37
N GLU A 68 18.05 10.93 -19.78
CA GLU A 68 18.41 9.67 -20.42
C GLU A 68 17.22 8.73 -20.71
N LEU A 69 16.03 9.05 -20.19
CA LEU A 69 14.78 8.29 -20.42
C LEU A 69 13.79 9.04 -21.31
N ALA A 70 14.17 10.16 -21.94
CA ALA A 70 13.26 11.00 -22.71
C ALA A 70 12.53 10.23 -23.83
N ASP A 71 13.24 9.35 -24.54
CA ASP A 71 12.67 8.53 -25.63
C ASP A 71 11.58 7.57 -25.13
N SER A 72 11.57 7.24 -23.82
CA SER A 72 10.54 6.38 -23.22
C SER A 72 9.18 7.08 -23.08
N LEU A 73 9.12 8.40 -23.32
CA LEU A 73 7.91 9.21 -23.24
C LEU A 73 7.25 9.44 -24.62
N LEU A 74 7.83 8.94 -25.71
CA LEU A 74 7.27 9.10 -27.05
C LEU A 74 5.85 8.52 -27.12
N GLY A 75 4.91 9.33 -27.60
CA GLY A 75 3.49 8.97 -27.72
C GLY A 75 2.69 9.13 -26.43
N LEU A 76 3.29 9.52 -25.30
CA LEU A 76 2.57 9.75 -24.05
C LEU A 76 1.56 10.92 -24.16
N ASP A 77 1.85 11.88 -25.03
CA ASP A 77 1.02 13.03 -25.38
C ASP A 77 -0.32 12.64 -26.05
N THR A 78 -0.42 11.43 -26.57
CA THR A 78 -1.67 10.90 -27.15
C THR A 78 -2.69 10.47 -26.09
N TYR A 79 -2.30 10.40 -24.82
CA TYR A 79 -3.15 10.00 -23.71
C TYR A 79 -3.54 11.21 -22.86
N SER A 80 -4.80 11.22 -22.41
CA SER A 80 -5.28 12.24 -21.46
C SER A 80 -4.97 11.91 -20.00
N HIS A 81 -4.70 10.63 -19.69
CA HIS A 81 -4.49 10.15 -18.33
C HIS A 81 -3.37 9.11 -18.27
N VAL A 82 -2.61 9.13 -17.19
CA VAL A 82 -1.51 8.19 -16.93
C VAL A 82 -1.59 7.67 -15.50
N LYS A 83 -1.08 6.46 -15.27
CA LYS A 83 -0.85 5.95 -13.92
C LYS A 83 0.59 6.22 -13.52
N VAL A 84 0.76 6.89 -12.38
CA VAL A 84 2.08 7.24 -11.86
C VAL A 84 2.33 6.45 -10.60
N LEU A 85 3.32 5.57 -10.63
CA LEU A 85 3.84 4.91 -9.43
C LEU A 85 4.98 5.77 -8.87
N PHE A 86 4.86 6.16 -7.60
CA PHE A 86 5.88 6.95 -6.92
C PHE A 86 6.16 6.38 -5.54
N TRP A 87 7.30 6.76 -4.98
CA TRP A 87 7.70 6.39 -3.62
C TRP A 87 7.36 7.54 -2.66
N PRO A 88 6.41 7.36 -1.72
CA PRO A 88 6.08 8.36 -0.71
C PRO A 88 7.18 8.43 0.36
N HIS A 89 8.34 8.97 -0.02
CA HIS A 89 9.59 8.98 0.75
C HIS A 89 9.53 9.64 2.15
N LEU A 90 8.45 10.38 2.46
CA LEU A 90 8.24 10.99 3.77
C LEU A 90 7.25 10.19 4.64
N VAL A 91 6.69 9.10 4.12
CA VAL A 91 5.81 8.19 4.85
C VAL A 91 6.65 7.01 5.34
N PRO A 92 6.62 6.69 6.66
CA PRO A 92 7.34 5.55 7.24
C PRO A 92 6.90 4.19 6.70
#